data_AF-A0A388LGZ9-F1
#
_entry.id   AF-A0A388LGZ9-F1
#
_cell.length_a   1.000
_cell.length_b   1.000
_cell.length_c   1.000
_cell.angle_alpha   90.00
_cell.angle_beta   90.00
_cell.angle_gamma   90.00
#
_symmetry.space_group_name_H-M   'P 1'
#
loop_
_entity.id
_entity.type
_entity.pdbx_description
1 polymer ?
#
loop_
_entity_poly.entity_id
_entity_poly.type
_entity_poly.pdbx_seq_one_letter_code
_entity_poly.pdbx_strand_id
1 'polypeptide(L)'
;MSTSPYTPEQEAKAAAILKERREKEAKKKALLEEQATKLKKIEEEMAREKERLKKEEEEKLKAVEEEEEVEEEPLERRRREQRGESSGTKDDQLEKKITEWVANLSLGEEEEALMYVPREEQEATMKEWDVEEDPLTRQALEDETRMEWKLRLMRERKRRMEAVSQEAKEL
;
A
#
# COMPACT_ATOMS: atom_id res chain seq x y z
N MET A 1 23.13 -34.93 59.60
CA MET A 1 22.68 -33.97 58.58
C MET A 1 22.06 -32.79 59.31
N SER A 2 22.75 -31.65 59.36
CA SER A 2 22.28 -30.47 60.08
C SER A 2 21.46 -29.59 59.13
N THR A 3 20.14 -29.64 59.25
CA THR A 3 19.24 -28.70 58.57
C THR A 3 19.12 -27.48 59.46
N SER A 4 19.95 -26.47 59.19
CA SER A 4 19.86 -25.19 59.92
C SER A 4 18.50 -24.53 59.62
N PRO A 5 17.70 -24.18 60.64
CA PRO A 5 16.40 -23.58 60.43
C PRO A 5 16.57 -22.18 59.84
N TYR A 6 15.85 -21.94 58.75
CA TYR A 6 15.83 -20.68 58.02
C TYR A 6 15.38 -19.53 58.93
N THR A 7 16.12 -18.43 58.96
CA THR A 7 15.83 -17.31 59.86
C THR A 7 14.78 -16.37 59.27
N PRO A 8 13.96 -15.70 60.11
CA PRO A 8 12.88 -14.81 59.65
C PRO A 8 13.37 -13.65 58.77
N GLU A 9 14.63 -13.21 58.93
CA GLU A 9 15.25 -12.22 58.04
C GLU A 9 15.49 -12.74 56.62
N GLN A 10 15.85 -14.02 56.47
CA GLN A 10 16.02 -14.61 55.15
C GLN A 10 14.65 -14.75 54.45
N GLU A 11 13.61 -15.11 55.20
CA GLU A 11 12.24 -15.23 54.70
C GLU A 11 11.67 -13.88 54.23
N ALA A 12 11.92 -12.81 54.98
CA ALA A 12 11.56 -11.45 54.58
C ALA A 12 12.29 -11.01 53.29
N LYS A 13 13.57 -11.35 53.12
CA LYS A 13 14.33 -11.05 51.89
C LYS A 13 13.82 -11.83 50.68
N ALA A 14 13.50 -13.11 50.84
CA ALA A 14 12.92 -13.93 49.78
C ALA A 14 11.54 -13.39 49.35
N ALA A 15 10.70 -13.00 50.32
CA ALA A 15 9.40 -12.39 50.05
C ALA A 15 9.52 -11.05 49.31
N ALA A 16 10.49 -10.21 49.67
CA ALA A 16 10.74 -8.93 49.01
C ALA A 16 11.15 -9.11 47.53
N ILE A 17 12.07 -10.04 47.24
CA ILE A 17 12.52 -10.36 45.88
C ILE A 17 11.37 -10.91 45.02
N LEU A 18 10.53 -11.78 45.60
CA LEU A 18 9.34 -12.30 44.93
C LEU A 18 8.35 -11.20 44.56
N LYS A 19 8.16 -10.22 45.45
CA LYS A 19 7.25 -9.10 45.23
C LYS A 19 7.77 -8.17 44.14
N GLU A 20 9.06 -7.84 44.17
CA GLU A 20 9.73 -7.02 43.14
C GLU A 20 9.69 -7.69 41.76
N ARG A 21 9.90 -9.01 41.70
CA ARG A 21 9.84 -9.77 40.44
C ARG A 21 8.44 -9.75 39.83
N ARG A 22 7.40 -9.93 40.66
CA ARG A 22 5.99 -9.84 40.24
C ARG A 22 5.64 -8.43 39.75
N GLU A 23 6.16 -7.39 40.39
CA GLU A 23 5.91 -6.00 39.98
C GLU A 23 6.57 -5.67 38.63
N LYS A 24 7.80 -6.14 38.40
CA LYS A 24 8.49 -6.00 37.10
C LYS A 24 7.77 -6.75 35.97
N GLU A 25 7.26 -7.94 36.27
CA GLU A 25 6.51 -8.75 35.30
C GLU A 25 5.16 -8.10 34.95
N ALA A 26 4.46 -7.52 35.93
CA ALA A 26 3.24 -6.77 35.71
C ALA A 26 3.47 -5.52 34.84
N LYS A 27 4.54 -4.75 35.09
CA LYS A 27 4.90 -3.57 34.29
C LYS A 27 5.21 -3.93 32.83
N LYS A 28 5.90 -5.04 32.58
CA LYS A 28 6.16 -5.53 31.22
C LYS A 28 4.89 -5.95 30.49
N LYS A 29 3.97 -6.65 31.17
CA LYS A 29 2.67 -7.02 30.60
C LYS A 29 1.83 -5.79 30.24
N ALA A 30 1.75 -4.80 31.13
CA ALA A 30 1.03 -3.57 30.87
C ALA A 30 1.59 -2.82 29.64
N LEU A 31 2.91 -2.78 29.49
CA LEU A 31 3.57 -2.11 28.36
C LEU A 31 3.32 -2.84 27.02
N LEU A 32 3.31 -4.17 27.04
CA LEU A 32 2.93 -4.99 25.88
C LEU A 32 1.45 -4.82 25.51
N GLU A 33 0.56 -4.74 26.50
CA GLU A 33 -0.88 -4.52 26.29
C GLU A 33 -1.15 -3.11 25.73
N GLU A 34 -0.43 -2.09 26.20
CA GLU A 34 -0.48 -0.73 25.64
C GLU A 34 0.04 -0.68 24.19
N GLN A 35 1.11 -1.40 23.87
CA GLN A 35 1.58 -1.51 22.48
C GLN A 35 0.58 -2.26 21.58
N ALA A 36 0.00 -3.36 22.06
CA ALA A 36 -0.98 -4.13 21.30
C ALA A 36 -2.27 -3.33 21.03
N THR A 37 -2.69 -2.49 21.97
CA THR A 37 -3.86 -1.60 21.77
C THR A 37 -3.56 -0.49 20.76
N LYS A 38 -2.35 0.07 20.74
CA LYS A 38 -1.92 1.04 19.71
C LYS A 38 -1.90 0.42 18.31
N LEU A 39 -1.34 -0.79 18.17
CA LEU A 39 -1.31 -1.51 16.89
C LEU A 39 -2.72 -1.81 16.36
N LYS A 40 -3.63 -2.31 17.21
CA LYS A 40 -5.03 -2.56 16.82
C LYS A 40 -5.75 -1.30 16.34
N LYS A 41 -5.45 -0.14 16.96
CA LYS A 41 -6.05 1.13 16.57
C LYS A 41 -5.59 1.59 15.18
N ILE A 42 -4.31 1.37 14.85
CA ILE A 42 -3.75 1.67 13.52
C ILE A 42 -4.34 0.72 12.48
N GLU A 43 -4.43 -0.58 12.79
CA GLU A 43 -5.01 -1.58 11.88
C GLU A 43 -6.48 -1.28 11.55
N GLU A 44 -7.28 -0.87 12.55
CA GLU A 44 -8.68 -0.49 12.35
C GLU A 44 -8.83 0.78 11.50
N GLU A 45 -7.94 1.77 11.68
CA GLU A 45 -7.97 2.98 10.84
C GLU A 45 -7.60 2.67 9.39
N MET A 46 -6.55 1.87 9.17
CA MET A 46 -6.12 1.42 7.84
C MET A 46 -7.21 0.63 7.12
N ALA A 47 -7.96 -0.21 7.83
CA ALA A 47 -9.08 -0.95 7.26
C ALA A 47 -10.21 -0.02 6.79
N ARG A 48 -10.53 1.01 7.58
CA ARG A 48 -11.55 2.01 7.22
C ARG A 48 -11.12 2.89 6.05
N GLU A 49 -9.84 3.29 5.99
CA GLU A 49 -9.30 4.05 4.87
C GLU A 49 -9.33 3.23 3.57
N LYS A 50 -8.91 1.96 3.63
CA LYS A 50 -8.99 1.05 2.48
C LYS A 50 -10.42 0.85 1.98
N GLU A 51 -11.41 0.75 2.87
CA GLU A 51 -12.82 0.65 2.45
C GLU A 51 -13.31 1.93 1.75
N ARG A 52 -12.89 3.11 2.23
CA ARG A 52 -13.22 4.39 1.60
C ARG A 52 -12.58 4.54 0.23
N LEU A 53 -11.29 4.21 0.11
CA LEU A 53 -10.57 4.20 -1.17
C LEU A 53 -11.26 3.27 -2.17
N LYS A 54 -11.64 2.06 -1.74
CA LYS A 54 -12.32 1.10 -2.62
C LYS A 54 -13.67 1.61 -3.13
N LYS A 55 -14.46 2.30 -2.29
CA LYS A 55 -15.72 2.94 -2.71
C LYS A 55 -15.49 4.10 -3.67
N GLU A 56 -14.48 4.94 -3.42
CA GLU A 56 -14.14 6.05 -4.32
C GLU A 56 -13.63 5.54 -5.68
N GLU A 57 -12.86 4.46 -5.69
CA GLU A 57 -12.39 3.80 -6.91
C GLU A 57 -13.54 3.17 -7.69
N GLU A 58 -14.49 2.50 -7.03
CA GLU A 58 -15.69 1.94 -7.67
C GLU A 58 -16.59 3.04 -8.27
N GLU A 59 -16.72 4.19 -7.60
CA GLU A 59 -17.47 5.34 -8.12
C GLU A 59 -16.77 6.00 -9.32
N LYS A 60 -15.43 6.13 -9.29
CA LYS A 60 -14.64 6.62 -10.43
C LYS A 60 -14.70 5.65 -11.62
N LEU A 61 -14.62 4.35 -11.39
CA LEU A 61 -14.75 3.34 -12.44
C LEU A 61 -16.15 3.39 -13.07
N LYS A 62 -17.20 3.54 -12.25
CA LYS A 62 -18.57 3.65 -12.75
C LYS A 62 -18.80 4.92 -13.57
N ALA A 63 -18.19 6.05 -13.18
CA ALA A 63 -18.25 7.28 -13.97
C ALA A 63 -17.52 7.15 -15.32
N VAL A 64 -16.42 6.39 -15.37
CA VAL A 64 -15.68 6.08 -16.61
C VAL A 64 -16.48 5.12 -17.49
N GLU A 65 -17.14 4.11 -16.91
CA GLU A 65 -18.02 3.19 -17.63
C GLU A 65 -19.24 3.91 -18.24
N GLU A 66 -19.82 4.90 -17.55
CA GLU A 66 -20.93 5.71 -18.08
C GLU A 66 -20.49 6.67 -19.19
N GLU A 67 -19.23 7.16 -19.18
CA GLU A 67 -18.64 7.88 -20.32
C GLU A 67 -18.32 6.94 -21.50
N GLU A 68 -17.91 5.69 -21.25
CA GLU A 68 -17.65 4.68 -22.29
C GLU A 68 -18.96 4.15 -22.92
N GLU A 69 -20.04 3.98 -22.16
CA GLU A 69 -21.35 3.50 -22.65
C GLU A 69 -22.00 4.50 -23.63
N VAL A 70 -21.77 5.81 -23.46
CA VAL A 70 -22.18 6.86 -24.41
C VAL A 70 -21.40 6.78 -25.73
N GLU A 71 -20.17 6.25 -25.72
CA GLU A 71 -19.36 6.01 -26.92
C GLU A 71 -19.65 4.64 -27.57
N GLU A 72 -20.21 3.67 -26.83
CA GLU A 72 -20.51 2.32 -27.30
C GLU A 72 -21.89 2.14 -27.99
N GLU A 73 -22.87 3.01 -27.74
CA GLU A 73 -24.20 2.96 -28.40
C GLU A 73 -24.15 2.86 -29.95
N PRO A 74 -23.22 3.52 -30.68
CA PRO A 74 -23.06 3.31 -32.13
C PRO A 74 -22.38 1.97 -32.50
N LEU A 75 -21.65 1.33 -31.58
CA LEU A 75 -20.88 0.10 -31.82
C LEU A 75 -21.68 -1.19 -31.49
N GLU A 76 -22.56 -1.16 -30.49
CA GLU A 76 -23.34 -2.33 -30.06
C GLU A 76 -24.25 -2.90 -31.16
N ARG A 77 -24.80 -2.03 -32.03
CA ARG A 77 -25.67 -2.44 -33.15
C ARG A 77 -24.98 -3.41 -34.12
N ARG A 78 -23.65 -3.39 -34.18
CA ARG A 78 -22.84 -4.29 -35.03
C ARG A 78 -22.44 -5.59 -34.33
N ARG A 79 -22.43 -5.62 -32.99
CA ARG A 79 -21.90 -6.73 -32.18
C ARG A 79 -22.93 -7.84 -31.91
N ARG A 80 -24.23 -7.50 -31.90
CA ARG A 80 -25.32 -8.42 -31.53
C ARG A 80 -25.52 -9.61 -32.48
N GLU A 81 -25.05 -9.53 -33.73
CA GLU A 81 -25.23 -10.59 -34.72
C GLU A 81 -24.17 -11.73 -34.64
N GLN A 82 -23.10 -11.55 -33.85
CA GLN A 82 -21.98 -12.51 -33.78
C GLN A 82 -21.86 -13.26 -32.45
N ARG A 83 -22.64 -12.89 -31.42
CA ARG A 83 -22.59 -13.47 -30.07
C ARG A 83 -23.48 -14.72 -29.95
N GLY A 84 -23.35 -15.64 -30.89
CA GLY A 84 -24.09 -16.91 -30.88
C GLY A 84 -23.30 -18.07 -30.30
N GLU A 85 -22.00 -18.17 -30.55
CA GLU A 85 -21.34 -19.49 -30.48
C GLU A 85 -19.87 -19.37 -30.03
N SER A 86 -19.55 -19.90 -28.83
CA SER A 86 -18.19 -20.25 -28.35
C SER A 86 -17.23 -19.10 -27.97
N SER A 87 -17.15 -18.70 -26.68
CA SER A 87 -16.12 -17.73 -26.23
C SER A 87 -15.38 -17.99 -24.92
N GLY A 88 -15.53 -19.13 -24.22
CA GLY A 88 -14.78 -19.33 -22.96
C GLY A 88 -13.25 -19.22 -23.11
N THR A 89 -12.69 -19.74 -24.21
CA THR A 89 -11.23 -19.68 -24.48
C THR A 89 -10.76 -18.40 -25.18
N LYS A 90 -11.68 -17.59 -25.73
CA LYS A 90 -11.34 -16.31 -26.37
C LYS A 90 -11.31 -15.17 -25.36
N ASP A 91 -12.24 -15.17 -24.40
CA ASP A 91 -12.22 -14.23 -23.27
C ASP A 91 -10.94 -14.40 -22.45
N ASP A 92 -10.57 -15.63 -22.06
CA ASP A 92 -9.31 -15.91 -21.36
C ASP A 92 -8.06 -15.39 -22.11
N GLN A 93 -8.08 -15.38 -23.46
CA GLN A 93 -6.97 -14.86 -24.27
C GLN A 93 -6.97 -13.34 -24.35
N LEU A 94 -8.14 -12.72 -24.38
CA LEU A 94 -8.28 -11.27 -24.33
C LEU A 94 -7.88 -10.75 -22.95
N GLU A 95 -8.33 -11.38 -21.87
CA GLU A 95 -7.95 -11.08 -20.49
C GLU A 95 -6.43 -11.16 -20.29
N LYS A 96 -5.76 -12.19 -20.84
CA LYS A 96 -4.30 -12.28 -20.81
C LYS A 96 -3.60 -11.15 -21.56
N LYS A 97 -4.11 -10.78 -22.74
CA LYS A 97 -3.56 -9.67 -23.51
C LYS A 97 -3.79 -8.32 -22.83
N ILE A 98 -4.94 -8.13 -22.20
CA ILE A 98 -5.25 -6.94 -21.40
C ILE A 98 -4.31 -6.90 -20.20
N THR A 99 -4.13 -8.02 -19.49
CA THR A 99 -3.20 -8.10 -18.35
C THR A 99 -1.76 -7.80 -18.77
N GLU A 100 -1.31 -8.33 -19.89
CA GLU A 100 0.01 -8.06 -20.46
C GLU A 100 0.16 -6.59 -20.87
N TRP A 101 -0.86 -6.00 -21.51
CA TRP A 101 -0.87 -4.58 -21.87
C TRP A 101 -0.85 -3.67 -20.63
N VAL A 102 -1.66 -3.97 -19.61
CA VAL A 102 -1.70 -3.23 -18.35
C VAL A 102 -0.36 -3.33 -17.62
N ALA A 103 0.26 -4.51 -17.59
CA ALA A 103 1.58 -4.69 -17.00
C ALA A 103 2.66 -3.89 -17.75
N ASN A 104 2.64 -3.90 -19.08
CA ASN A 104 3.59 -3.15 -19.90
C ASN A 104 3.41 -1.62 -19.76
N LEU A 105 2.17 -1.14 -19.70
CA LEU A 105 1.87 0.28 -19.43
C LEU A 105 2.36 0.70 -18.04
N SER A 106 2.07 -0.10 -17.02
CA SER A 106 2.49 0.16 -15.63
C SER A 106 4.01 0.19 -15.50
N LEU A 107 4.71 -0.69 -16.21
CA LEU A 107 6.18 -0.74 -16.23
C LEU A 107 6.78 0.49 -16.94
N GLY A 108 6.18 0.94 -18.04
CA GLY A 108 6.61 2.16 -18.73
C GLY A 108 6.44 3.42 -17.88
N GLU A 109 5.36 3.50 -17.09
CA GLU A 109 5.15 4.59 -16.13
C GLU A 109 6.17 4.58 -14.98
N GLU A 110 6.60 3.40 -14.53
CA GLU A 110 7.69 3.27 -13.54
C GLU A 110 9.03 3.72 -14.09
N GLU A 111 9.36 3.34 -15.32
CA GLU A 111 10.59 3.77 -15.99
C GLU A 111 10.61 5.28 -16.25
N GLU A 112 9.48 5.86 -16.68
CA GLU A 112 9.35 7.32 -16.88
C GLU A 112 9.47 8.10 -15.56
N ALA A 113 8.92 7.58 -14.46
CA ALA A 113 9.06 8.19 -13.14
C ALA A 113 10.52 8.22 -12.68
N LEU A 114 11.28 7.14 -12.92
CA LEU A 114 12.72 7.11 -12.67
C LEU A 114 13.46 8.09 -13.58
N MET A 115 13.11 8.20 -14.86
CA MET A 115 13.78 9.15 -15.76
C MET A 115 13.51 10.62 -15.42
N TYR A 116 12.36 10.93 -14.83
CA TYR A 116 11.99 12.30 -14.44
C TYR A 116 12.69 12.79 -13.17
N VAL A 117 13.11 11.87 -12.29
CA VAL A 117 13.83 12.19 -11.04
C VAL A 117 15.34 12.26 -11.30
N PRO A 118 16.05 13.32 -10.86
CA PRO A 118 17.50 13.44 -11.04
C PRO A 118 18.26 12.25 -10.45
N ARG A 119 19.35 11.83 -11.12
CA ARG A 119 20.18 10.71 -10.66
C ARG A 119 20.75 10.94 -9.25
N GLU A 120 21.03 12.18 -8.85
CA GLU A 120 21.51 12.46 -7.50
C GLU A 120 20.44 12.20 -6.43
N GLU A 121 19.16 12.49 -6.72
CA GLU A 121 18.03 12.21 -5.83
C GLU A 121 17.81 10.69 -5.73
N GLN A 122 17.96 9.95 -6.84
CA GLN A 122 17.90 8.49 -6.84
C GLN A 122 19.04 7.83 -6.05
N GLU A 123 20.28 8.30 -6.22
CA GLU A 123 21.42 7.77 -5.48
C GLU A 123 21.34 8.08 -3.97
N ALA A 124 20.74 9.23 -3.61
CA ALA A 124 20.47 9.57 -2.23
C ALA A 124 19.42 8.65 -1.61
N THR A 125 18.31 8.37 -2.31
CA THR A 125 17.28 7.44 -1.80
C THR A 125 17.79 6.00 -1.72
N MET A 126 18.59 5.55 -2.69
CA MET A 126 19.21 4.22 -2.62
C MET A 126 20.15 4.08 -1.40
N LYS A 127 20.92 5.13 -1.09
CA LYS A 127 21.74 5.14 0.14
C LYS A 127 20.90 5.13 1.41
N GLU A 128 19.75 5.79 1.41
CA GLU A 128 18.82 5.81 2.55
C GLU A 128 18.19 4.42 2.77
N TRP A 129 17.84 3.70 1.69
CA TRP A 129 17.36 2.32 1.77
C TRP A 129 18.43 1.32 2.20
N ASP A 130 19.70 1.55 1.85
CA ASP A 130 20.82 0.70 2.27
C ASP A 130 21.20 0.88 3.75
N VAL A 131 20.79 2.00 4.38
CA VAL A 131 20.94 2.21 5.83
C VAL A 131 19.93 1.39 6.63
N GLU A 132 18.78 1.05 6.04
CA GLU A 132 17.76 0.24 6.69
C GLU A 132 18.12 -1.25 6.62
N GLU A 133 18.38 -1.86 7.78
CA GLU A 133 18.80 -3.28 7.88
C GLU A 133 17.62 -4.26 7.79
N ASP A 134 16.40 -3.82 8.14
CA ASP A 134 15.23 -4.68 8.11
C ASP A 134 14.60 -4.72 6.70
N PRO A 135 14.48 -5.92 6.09
CA PRO A 135 14.02 -6.03 4.70
C PRO A 135 12.56 -5.60 4.51
N LEU A 136 11.72 -5.71 5.55
CA LEU A 136 10.30 -5.35 5.46
C LEU A 136 10.11 -3.83 5.44
N THR A 137 10.82 -3.12 6.30
CA THR A 137 10.83 -1.65 6.35
C THR A 137 11.53 -1.04 5.14
N ARG A 138 12.63 -1.64 4.67
CA ARG A 138 13.29 -1.26 3.42
C ARG A 138 12.34 -1.32 2.22
N GLN A 139 11.58 -2.41 2.09
CA GLN A 139 10.60 -2.55 1.01
C GLN A 139 9.49 -1.51 1.11
N ALA A 140 8.99 -1.22 2.32
CA ALA A 140 7.99 -0.18 2.52
C ALA A 140 8.51 1.22 2.12
N LEU A 141 9.76 1.55 2.46
CA LEU A 141 10.40 2.81 2.09
C LEU A 141 10.59 2.94 0.57
N GLU A 142 11.01 1.85 -0.08
CA GLU A 142 11.16 1.76 -1.55
C GLU A 142 9.82 1.94 -2.26
N ASP A 143 8.77 1.28 -1.77
CA ASP A 143 7.42 1.43 -2.34
C ASP A 143 6.86 2.85 -2.11
N GLU A 144 7.08 3.46 -0.94
CA GLU A 144 6.62 4.82 -0.62
C GLU A 144 7.28 5.88 -1.53
N THR A 145 8.60 5.85 -1.62
CA THR A 145 9.38 6.75 -2.50
C THR A 145 9.04 6.55 -3.98
N ARG A 146 8.85 5.31 -4.45
CA ARG A 146 8.38 5.03 -5.81
C ARG A 146 7.01 5.64 -6.06
N MET A 147 6.09 5.56 -5.10
CA MET A 147 4.76 6.16 -5.19
C MET A 147 4.82 7.69 -5.21
N GLU A 148 5.69 8.31 -4.41
CA GLU A 148 5.88 9.77 -4.44
C GLU A 148 6.38 10.28 -5.80
N TRP A 149 7.33 9.56 -6.40
CA TRP A 149 7.85 9.89 -7.73
C TRP A 149 6.80 9.74 -8.83
N LYS A 150 6.00 8.65 -8.79
CA LYS A 150 4.83 8.49 -9.68
C LYS A 150 3.83 9.63 -9.53
N LEU A 151 3.51 10.04 -8.30
CA LEU A 151 2.60 11.16 -8.05
C LEU A 151 3.16 12.49 -8.59
N ARG A 152 4.48 12.70 -8.49
CA ARG A 152 5.16 13.87 -9.06
C ARG A 152 5.01 13.88 -10.59
N LEU A 153 5.26 12.75 -11.25
CA LEU A 153 5.10 12.60 -12.70
C LEU A 153 3.65 12.84 -13.14
N MET A 154 2.66 12.24 -12.45
CA MET A 154 1.24 12.40 -12.78
C MET A 154 0.76 13.85 -12.67
N ARG A 155 1.23 14.59 -11.66
CA ARG A 155 0.93 16.03 -11.53
C ARG A 155 1.52 16.84 -12.66
N GLU A 156 2.73 16.52 -13.09
CA GLU A 156 3.38 17.19 -14.21
C GLU A 156 2.65 16.89 -15.55
N ARG A 157 2.32 15.62 -15.80
CA ARG A 157 1.55 15.20 -16.98
C ARG A 157 0.19 15.90 -17.03
N LYS A 158 -0.48 16.03 -15.89
CA LYS A 158 -1.73 16.79 -15.76
C LYS A 158 -1.55 18.26 -16.13
N ARG A 159 -0.51 18.94 -15.63
CA ARG A 159 -0.22 20.34 -15.99
C ARG A 159 0.01 20.52 -17.50
N ARG A 160 0.75 19.60 -18.12
CA ARG A 160 1.00 19.63 -19.57
C ARG A 160 -0.29 19.42 -20.36
N MET A 161 -1.12 18.47 -19.95
CA MET A 161 -2.43 18.23 -20.57
C MET A 161 -3.36 19.44 -20.43
N GLU A 162 -3.40 20.07 -19.26
CA GLU A 162 -4.19 21.29 -19.02
C GLU A 162 -3.71 22.45 -19.90
N ALA A 163 -2.39 22.65 -20.05
CA ALA A 163 -1.84 23.67 -20.94
C ALA A 163 -2.23 23.42 -22.41
N VAL A 164 -2.10 22.19 -22.90
CA VAL A 164 -2.54 21.81 -24.26
C VAL A 164 -4.05 21.99 -24.43
N SER A 165 -4.84 21.65 -23.42
CA SER A 165 -6.30 21.85 -23.44
C SER A 165 -6.69 23.32 -23.45
N GLN A 166 -5.93 24.18 -22.78
CA GLN A 166 -6.13 25.64 -22.83
C GLN A 166 -5.76 26.19 -24.21
N GLU A 167 -4.60 25.83 -24.76
CA GLU A 167 -4.20 26.23 -26.13
C GLU A 167 -5.21 25.76 -27.18
N ALA A 168 -5.75 24.54 -27.05
CA ALA A 168 -6.78 24.01 -27.95
C ALA A 168 -8.13 24.73 -27.84
N LYS A 169 -8.43 25.38 -26.70
CA LYS A 169 -9.65 26.19 -26.50
C LYS A 169 -9.48 27.64 -27.01
N GLU A 170 -8.24 28.10 -27.15
CA GLU A 170 -7.91 29.42 -27.67
C GLU A 170 -7.75 29.45 -29.21
N LEU A 171 -7.73 28.28 -29.87
CA LEU A 171 -7.79 28.09 -31.33
C LEU A 171 -9.24 28.01 -31.84
#